data_AF-A0A8U0QHC3-F1
#
_entry.id   AF-A0A8U0QHC3-F1
#
_cell.length_a   1.000
_cell.length_b   1.000
_cell.length_c   1.000
_cell.angle_alpha   90.00
_cell.angle_beta   90.00
_cell.angle_gamma   90.00
#
_symmetry.space_group_name_H-M   'P 1'
#
loop_
_entity.id
_entity.type
_entity.pdbx_description
1 polymer ?
#
loop_
_entity_poly.entity_id
_entity_poly.type
_entity_poly.pdbx_seq_one_letter_code
_entity_poly.pdbx_strand_id
1 'polypeptide(L)'
;MATLTIILLVSTAFALGDAMIRPKTPCEDARDAALNGSIGAYVPTCDYNGQYTPEQCWGSTGHCWCVTSTGQKVPGSDTPPGTASNCSTKETITMAIFTIILLVSTAFALGGDSMTMLTSLLLLTAAFALGDA
;
A
#
# COMPACT_ATOMS: atom_id res chain seq x y z
N MET A 1 -15.59 -18.61 47.96
CA MET A 1 -14.32 -18.99 47.29
C MET A 1 -14.51 -19.19 45.79
N ALA A 2 -15.50 -19.97 45.34
CA ALA A 2 -15.80 -20.18 43.91
C ALA A 2 -16.22 -18.91 43.13
N THR A 3 -16.87 -17.95 43.78
CA THR A 3 -17.29 -16.67 43.15
C THR A 3 -16.13 -15.73 42.86
N LEU A 4 -15.18 -15.60 43.80
CA LEU A 4 -13.95 -14.83 43.62
C LEU A 4 -13.08 -15.41 42.49
N THR A 5 -12.98 -16.73 42.37
CA THR A 5 -12.25 -17.38 41.28
C THR A 5 -12.91 -17.14 39.92
N ILE A 6 -14.24 -17.15 39.82
CA ILE A 6 -14.96 -16.88 38.56
C ILE A 6 -14.74 -15.42 38.13
N ILE A 7 -14.83 -14.45 39.05
CA ILE A 7 -14.61 -13.03 38.74
C ILE A 7 -13.18 -12.79 38.25
N LEU A 8 -12.19 -13.42 38.89
CA LEU A 8 -10.79 -13.33 38.47
C LEU A 8 -10.58 -13.95 37.09
N LEU A 9 -11.19 -15.11 36.79
CA LEU A 9 -11.10 -15.76 35.48
C LEU A 9 -11.75 -14.95 34.34
N VAL A 10 -12.88 -14.30 34.60
CA VAL A 10 -13.53 -13.42 33.61
C VAL A 10 -12.68 -12.16 33.37
N SER A 11 -12.09 -11.60 34.45
CA SER A 11 -11.23 -10.42 34.36
C SER A 11 -9.92 -10.71 33.60
N THR A 12 -9.30 -11.87 33.84
CA THR A 12 -8.09 -12.29 33.10
C THR A 12 -8.39 -12.68 31.66
N ALA A 13 -9.56 -13.27 31.39
CA ALA A 13 -9.99 -13.57 30.02
C ALA A 13 -10.25 -12.28 29.20
N PHE A 14 -10.84 -11.24 29.80
CA PHE A 14 -11.01 -9.93 29.15
C PHE A 14 -9.65 -9.29 28.83
N ALA A 15 -8.72 -9.32 29.78
CA ALA A 15 -7.36 -8.80 29.57
C ALA A 15 -6.57 -9.54 28.46
N LEU A 16 -6.91 -10.80 28.17
CA LEU A 16 -6.34 -11.57 27.07
C LEU A 16 -7.09 -11.36 25.74
N GLY A 17 -8.34 -10.89 25.78
CA GLY A 17 -9.21 -10.70 24.63
C GLY A 17 -8.93 -9.44 23.81
N ASP A 18 -8.37 -8.40 24.42
CA ASP A 18 -8.11 -7.11 23.75
C ASP A 18 -6.74 -7.03 23.03
N ALA A 19 -5.93 -8.09 23.06
CA ALA A 19 -4.54 -8.07 22.58
C ALA A 19 -4.28 -8.78 21.23
N MET A 20 -5.32 -9.12 20.46
CA MET A 20 -5.19 -9.56 19.06
C MET A 20 -5.75 -8.56 18.05
N ILE A 21 -5.78 -7.27 18.39
CA ILE A 21 -6.18 -6.24 17.43
C ILE A 21 -4.96 -5.96 16.55
N ARG A 22 -4.99 -6.45 15.30
CA ARG A 22 -4.05 -6.03 14.26
C ARG A 22 -4.04 -4.50 14.26
N PRO A 23 -2.87 -3.85 14.43
CA PRO A 23 -2.80 -2.40 14.44
C PRO A 23 -3.37 -1.88 13.12
N LYS A 24 -4.32 -0.95 13.21
CA LYS A 24 -4.92 -0.35 12.02
C LYS A 24 -3.88 0.49 11.30
N THR A 25 -4.00 0.45 9.99
CA THR A 25 -3.21 1.28 9.08
C THR A 25 -3.82 2.68 8.97
N PRO A 26 -3.05 3.67 8.48
CA PRO A 26 -3.57 5.03 8.29
C PRO A 26 -4.82 5.10 7.40
N CYS A 27 -4.92 4.23 6.39
CA CYS A 27 -6.10 4.18 5.53
C CYS A 27 -7.31 3.62 6.28
N GLU A 28 -7.13 2.52 7.02
CA GLU A 28 -8.21 1.90 7.81
C GLU A 28 -8.73 2.84 8.89
N ASP A 29 -7.84 3.57 9.58
CA ASP A 29 -8.23 4.58 10.57
C ASP A 29 -9.01 5.73 9.94
N ALA A 30 -8.55 6.25 8.80
CA ALA A 30 -9.24 7.31 8.08
C ALA A 30 -10.62 6.87 7.57
N ARG A 31 -10.72 5.61 7.11
CA ARG A 31 -11.99 5.00 6.68
C ARG A 31 -12.97 4.91 7.84
N ASP A 32 -12.54 4.38 8.98
CA ASP A 32 -13.39 4.21 10.15
C ASP A 32 -13.85 5.57 10.71
N ALA A 33 -12.96 6.57 10.70
CA ALA A 33 -13.31 7.95 11.05
C ALA A 33 -14.35 8.55 10.09
N ALA A 34 -14.22 8.31 8.79
CA ALA A 34 -15.17 8.79 7.78
C ALA A 34 -16.55 8.11 7.90
N LEU A 35 -16.59 6.81 8.22
CA LEU A 35 -17.83 6.05 8.44
C LEU A 35 -18.60 6.52 9.68
N ASN A 36 -17.90 6.92 10.73
CA ASN A 36 -18.50 7.53 11.91
C ASN A 36 -18.76 9.04 11.75
N GLY A 37 -18.51 9.58 10.56
CA GLY A 37 -18.65 11.00 10.23
C GLY A 37 -20.02 11.36 9.65
N SER A 38 -20.02 12.35 8.77
CA SER A 38 -21.23 12.85 8.11
C SER A 38 -21.64 11.96 6.93
N ILE A 39 -22.95 11.77 6.75
CA ILE A 39 -23.49 11.06 5.57
C ILE A 39 -23.07 11.81 4.31
N GLY A 40 -22.46 11.09 3.36
CA GLY A 40 -21.95 11.67 2.12
C GLY A 40 -20.52 12.23 2.20
N ALA A 41 -19.82 12.03 3.33
CA ALA A 41 -18.38 12.27 3.39
C ALA A 41 -17.61 11.31 2.46
N TYR A 42 -16.43 11.76 2.02
CA TYR A 42 -15.50 10.90 1.31
C TYR A 42 -14.99 9.80 2.25
N VAL A 43 -15.11 8.55 1.82
CA VAL A 43 -14.61 7.38 2.54
C VAL A 43 -13.45 6.80 1.71
N PRO A 44 -12.21 6.79 2.23
CA PRO A 44 -11.08 6.23 1.52
C PRO A 44 -11.19 4.71 1.36
N THR A 45 -10.74 4.22 0.21
CA THR A 45 -10.68 2.81 -0.15
C THR A 45 -9.28 2.25 0.11
N CYS A 46 -9.22 1.19 0.90
CA CYS A 46 -7.97 0.53 1.30
C CYS A 46 -7.82 -0.83 0.61
N ASP A 47 -6.58 -1.23 0.30
CA ASP A 47 -6.25 -2.56 -0.21
C ASP A 47 -6.22 -3.62 0.90
N TYR A 48 -5.90 -4.87 0.56
CA TYR A 48 -5.82 -5.98 1.51
C TYR A 48 -4.70 -5.81 2.56
N ASN A 49 -3.70 -4.97 2.29
CA ASN A 49 -2.63 -4.62 3.21
C ASN A 49 -3.01 -3.45 4.13
N GLY A 50 -4.14 -2.78 3.88
CA GLY A 50 -4.52 -1.54 4.56
C GLY A 50 -3.85 -0.29 3.99
N GLN A 51 -3.25 -0.37 2.80
CA GLN A 51 -2.72 0.81 2.10
C GLN A 51 -3.82 1.49 1.28
N TYR A 52 -3.63 2.77 0.98
CA TYR A 52 -4.53 3.49 0.07
C TYR A 52 -4.48 2.86 -1.32
N THR A 53 -5.65 2.52 -1.85
CA THR A 53 -5.74 2.18 -3.28
C THR A 53 -5.36 3.40 -4.12
N PRO A 54 -4.67 3.20 -5.26
CA PRO A 54 -4.12 4.31 -6.04
C PRO A 54 -5.21 5.19 -6.67
N GLU A 55 -6.39 4.62 -6.91
CA GLU A 55 -7.58 5.36 -7.31
C GLU A 55 -8.50 5.50 -6.10
N GLN A 56 -8.94 6.73 -5.83
CA GLN A 56 -9.89 7.04 -4.77
C GLN A 56 -11.10 7.72 -5.38
N CYS A 57 -12.29 7.29 -4.98
CA CYS A 57 -13.54 7.81 -5.51
C CYS A 57 -14.44 8.31 -4.39
N TRP A 58 -14.99 9.49 -4.58
CA TRP A 58 -16.02 10.03 -3.71
C TRP A 58 -17.40 9.63 -4.21
N GLY A 59 -17.96 8.57 -3.64
CA GLY A 59 -19.24 8.00 -4.10
C GLY A 59 -20.42 8.98 -4.12
N SER A 60 -20.40 10.02 -3.30
CA SER A 60 -21.48 11.03 -3.20
C SER A 60 -21.47 12.03 -4.34
N THR A 61 -20.29 12.38 -4.85
CA THR A 61 -20.13 13.35 -5.95
C THR A 61 -19.82 12.64 -7.27
N GLY A 62 -19.36 11.39 -7.22
CA GLY A 62 -18.93 10.60 -8.36
C GLY A 62 -17.56 10.98 -8.91
N HIS A 63 -16.84 11.89 -8.24
CA HIS A 63 -15.48 12.26 -8.65
C HIS A 63 -14.46 11.22 -8.18
N CYS A 64 -13.51 10.87 -9.05
CA CYS A 64 -12.38 10.03 -8.70
C CYS A 64 -11.07 10.81 -8.84
N TRP A 65 -10.00 10.36 -8.19
CA TRP A 65 -8.67 10.93 -8.31
C TRP A 65 -7.60 9.91 -7.96
N CYS A 66 -6.36 10.19 -8.35
CA CYS A 66 -5.22 9.37 -7.97
C CYS A 66 -4.64 9.83 -6.62
N VAL A 67 -4.18 8.87 -5.82
CA VAL A 67 -3.45 9.14 -4.57
C VAL A 67 -2.11 8.43 -4.51
N THR A 68 -1.20 8.96 -3.71
CA THR A 68 0.04 8.28 -3.32
C THR A 68 -0.23 7.16 -2.32
N SER A 69 0.78 6.34 -2.02
CA SER A 69 0.73 5.31 -0.96
C SER A 69 0.38 5.86 0.42
N THR A 70 0.63 7.16 0.66
CA THR A 70 0.28 7.88 1.89
C THR A 70 -1.14 8.47 1.88
N GLY A 71 -1.89 8.33 0.76
CA GLY A 71 -3.24 8.85 0.61
C GLY A 71 -3.33 10.31 0.15
N GLN A 72 -2.23 10.91 -0.31
CA GLN A 72 -2.24 12.29 -0.80
C GLN A 72 -2.74 12.35 -2.25
N LYS A 73 -3.73 13.21 -2.52
CA LYS A 73 -4.25 13.46 -3.88
C LYS A 73 -3.15 13.99 -4.79
N VAL A 74 -3.00 13.35 -5.95
CA VAL A 74 -2.13 13.82 -7.03
C VAL A 74 -2.80 15.05 -7.69
N PRO A 75 -2.12 16.21 -7.78
CA PRO A 75 -2.67 17.39 -8.42
C PRO A 75 -3.06 17.12 -9.89
N GLY A 76 -4.23 17.60 -10.32
CA GLY A 76 -4.71 17.43 -11.71
C GLY A 76 -5.19 16.02 -12.09
N SER A 77 -5.24 15.08 -11.13
CA SER A 77 -5.74 13.72 -11.35
C SER A 77 -7.24 13.56 -11.12
N ASP A 78 -7.97 14.63 -10.78
CA ASP A 78 -9.41 14.57 -10.57
C ASP A 78 -10.16 14.34 -11.89
N THR A 79 -11.00 13.31 -11.88
CA THR A 79 -11.84 12.91 -12.99
C THR A 79 -13.32 13.15 -12.65
N PRO A 80 -14.12 13.62 -13.62
CA PRO A 80 -15.55 13.78 -13.43
C PRO A 80 -16.26 12.41 -13.42
N PRO A 81 -17.50 12.34 -12.91
CA PRO A 81 -18.30 11.12 -12.90
C PRO A 81 -18.41 10.50 -14.30
N GLY A 82 -18.17 9.20 -14.41
CA GLY A 82 -18.26 8.44 -15.67
C GLY A 82 -16.97 8.42 -16.50
N THR A 83 -15.87 9.00 -15.99
CA THR A 83 -14.54 8.88 -16.62
C THR A 83 -13.68 7.89 -15.84
N ALA A 84 -13.04 6.94 -16.53
CA ALA A 84 -12.10 6.00 -15.89
C ALA A 84 -10.77 6.71 -15.58
N SER A 85 -10.30 6.63 -14.33
CA SER A 85 -9.00 7.18 -13.92
C SER A 85 -7.95 6.08 -13.98
N ASN A 86 -6.96 6.21 -14.87
CA ASN A 86 -5.89 5.22 -14.97
C ASN A 86 -4.75 5.56 -14.01
N CYS A 87 -4.95 5.29 -12.71
CA CYS A 87 -3.92 5.48 -11.70
C CYS A 87 -2.91 4.33 -11.77
N SER A 88 -2.03 4.36 -12.78
CA SER A 88 -0.96 3.37 -12.92
C SER A 88 0.01 3.48 -11.74
N THR A 89 -0.03 2.48 -10.86
CA THR A 89 0.95 2.27 -9.78
C THR A 89 2.29 1.90 -10.38
N LYS A 90 3.06 2.92 -10.78
CA LYS A 90 4.47 2.74 -11.16
C LYS A 90 5.36 2.23 -10.01
N GLU A 91 4.85 2.14 -8.78
CA GLU A 91 5.64 1.80 -7.58
C GLU A 91 5.92 0.30 -7.37
N THR A 92 5.14 -0.61 -7.95
CA THR A 92 5.42 -2.07 -7.83
C THR A 92 6.62 -2.49 -8.69
N ILE A 93 6.84 -1.78 -9.79
CA ILE A 93 7.91 -2.08 -10.76
C ILE A 93 9.28 -1.80 -10.13
N THR A 94 9.44 -0.73 -9.34
CA THR A 94 10.70 -0.41 -8.65
C THR A 94 11.07 -1.45 -7.59
N MET A 95 10.10 -1.99 -6.84
CA MET A 95 10.35 -3.04 -5.84
C MET A 95 10.77 -4.37 -6.49
N ALA A 96 10.16 -4.72 -7.63
CA ALA A 96 10.58 -5.89 -8.42
C ALA A 96 11.99 -5.69 -8.99
N ILE A 97 12.30 -4.51 -9.54
CA ILE A 97 13.62 -4.16 -10.07
C ILE A 97 14.68 -4.17 -8.97
N PHE A 98 14.41 -3.59 -7.80
CA PHE A 98 15.37 -3.55 -6.69
C PHE A 98 15.67 -4.96 -6.18
N THR A 99 14.65 -5.82 -6.13
CA THR A 99 14.81 -7.24 -5.80
C THR A 99 15.64 -7.97 -6.86
N ILE A 100 15.39 -7.74 -8.15
CA ILE A 100 16.18 -8.31 -9.25
C ILE A 100 17.64 -7.82 -9.21
N ILE A 101 17.88 -6.53 -8.98
CA ILE A 101 19.23 -5.95 -8.84
C ILE A 101 19.97 -6.57 -7.66
N LEU A 102 19.32 -6.71 -6.50
CA LEU A 102 19.91 -7.36 -5.33
C LEU A 102 20.20 -8.84 -5.60
N LEU A 103 19.29 -9.57 -6.25
CA LEU A 103 19.49 -10.97 -6.61
C LEU A 103 20.67 -11.14 -7.59
N VAL A 104 20.77 -10.32 -8.62
CA VAL A 104 21.90 -10.29 -9.56
C VAL A 104 23.21 -9.94 -8.83
N SER A 105 23.17 -9.01 -7.88
CA SER A 105 24.34 -8.63 -7.06
C SER A 105 24.79 -9.76 -6.12
N THR A 106 23.86 -10.53 -5.54
CA THR A 106 24.20 -11.70 -4.71
C THR A 106 24.71 -12.88 -5.53
N ALA A 107 24.20 -13.07 -6.75
CA ALA A 107 24.73 -14.04 -7.69
C ALA A 107 26.15 -13.66 -8.16
N PHE A 108 26.40 -12.36 -8.36
CA PHE A 108 27.71 -11.79 -8.72
C PHE A 108 28.79 -12.06 -7.67
N ALA A 109 28.45 -11.97 -6.38
CA ALA A 109 29.37 -12.29 -5.28
C ALA A 109 29.82 -13.76 -5.27
N LEU A 110 29.16 -14.64 -6.03
CA LEU A 110 29.44 -16.08 -6.10
C LEU A 110 30.12 -16.53 -7.42
N GLY A 111 30.37 -15.64 -8.40
CA GLY A 111 31.30 -15.96 -9.51
C GLY A 111 31.23 -15.15 -10.82
N GLY A 112 32.39 -14.73 -11.35
CA GLY A 112 32.69 -14.62 -12.80
C GLY A 112 33.01 -13.24 -13.42
N ASP A 113 34.23 -13.07 -13.93
CA ASP A 113 34.86 -12.06 -14.83
C ASP A 113 34.19 -10.68 -15.19
N SER A 114 34.98 -9.61 -15.00
CA SER A 114 34.60 -8.18 -14.91
C SER A 114 34.05 -7.45 -16.16
N MET A 115 34.26 -7.93 -17.39
CA MET A 115 33.99 -7.14 -18.62
C MET A 115 32.58 -7.35 -19.23
N THR A 116 31.97 -8.52 -19.03
CA THR A 116 30.59 -8.83 -19.48
C THR A 116 29.51 -8.24 -18.56
N MET A 117 29.93 -7.80 -17.36
CA MET A 117 29.08 -7.25 -16.31
C MET A 117 28.67 -5.80 -16.60
N LEU A 118 29.63 -4.98 -17.06
CA LEU A 118 29.39 -3.58 -17.37
C LEU A 118 28.48 -3.42 -18.60
N THR A 119 28.63 -4.30 -19.59
CA THR A 119 27.78 -4.32 -20.78
C THR A 119 26.35 -4.76 -20.46
N SER A 120 26.17 -5.77 -19.60
CA SER A 120 24.84 -6.22 -19.17
C SER A 120 24.12 -5.17 -18.32
N LEU A 121 24.83 -4.49 -17.42
CA LEU A 121 24.28 -3.39 -16.63
C LEU A 121 23.97 -2.15 -17.48
N LEU A 122 24.81 -1.81 -18.47
CA LEU A 122 24.51 -0.74 -19.44
C LEU A 122 23.30 -1.08 -20.31
N LEU A 123 23.17 -2.32 -20.77
CA LEU A 123 22.03 -2.76 -21.58
C LEU A 123 20.72 -2.72 -20.78
N LEU A 124 20.76 -3.12 -19.51
CA LEU A 124 19.58 -3.06 -18.64
C LEU A 124 19.17 -1.60 -18.37
N THR A 125 20.12 -0.73 -18.05
CA THR A 125 19.85 0.72 -17.84
C THR A 125 19.34 1.41 -19.10
N ALA A 126 19.86 1.05 -20.28
CA ALA A 126 19.38 1.56 -21.57
C ALA A 126 17.94 1.08 -21.90
N ALA A 127 17.59 -0.16 -21.55
CA ALA A 127 16.22 -0.66 -21.74
C ALA A 127 15.20 0.10 -20.86
N PHE A 128 15.57 0.51 -19.64
CA PHE A 128 14.72 1.35 -18.80
C PHE A 128 14.54 2.77 -19.36
N ALA A 129 15.59 3.38 -19.91
CA ALA A 129 15.52 4.74 -20.47
C ALA A 129 14.61 4.87 -21.71
N LEU A 130 14.37 3.77 -22.43
CA LEU A 130 13.50 3.73 -23.60
C LEU A 130 12.03 3.40 -23.28
N GLY A 131 11.73 3.06 -22.02
CA GLY A 131 10.40 2.63 -21.56
C GLY A 131 9.52 3.73 -20.96
N ASP A 132 9.99 4.99 -20.88
CA ASP A 132 9.23 6.13 -20.37
C ASP A 132 8.87 7.13 -21.50
N ALA A 133 8.05 6.67 -22.44
CA ALA A 133 7.29 7.53 -23.36
C ALA A 133 5.81 7.14 -23.35
#